data_AF-A0A285J840-F1
#
_entry.id   AF-A0A285J840-F1
#
_cell.length_a   1.000
_cell.length_b   1.000
_cell.length_c   1.000
_cell.angle_alpha   90.00
_cell.angle_beta   90.00
_cell.angle_gamma   90.00
#
_symmetry.space_group_name_H-M   'P 1'
#
loop_
_entity.id
_entity.type
_entity.pdbx_description
1 polymer ?
#
loop_
_entity_poly.entity_id
_entity_poly.type
_entity_poly.pdbx_seq_one_letter_code
_entity_poly.pdbx_strand_id
1 'polypeptide(L)'
;MALIWHRLSRAGNRRINRALHIMAVVQLRRDTEGRRYYRRKLADGKTPMEAMRALKRRLSDIVYERMVADAKRIKTGPGGHVGATLQSSAADPKPKVDSSENSLPGPAEDHLRTPLPTAS
;
A
#
# COMPACT_ATOMS: atom_id res chain seq x y z
N MET A 1 -26.26 -11.48 -11.30
CA MET A 1 -25.32 -10.48 -11.86
C MET A 1 -25.22 -9.31 -10.91
N ALA A 2 -24.10 -9.17 -10.18
CA ALA A 2 -23.87 -7.99 -9.34
C ALA A 2 -23.43 -6.82 -10.23
N LEU A 3 -24.18 -5.72 -10.21
CA LEU A 3 -23.76 -4.47 -10.84
C LEU A 3 -22.58 -3.91 -10.05
N ILE A 4 -21.40 -3.84 -10.67
CA ILE A 4 -20.21 -3.23 -10.05
C ILE A 4 -20.34 -1.72 -10.18
N TRP A 5 -20.66 -1.06 -9.07
CA TRP A 5 -20.70 0.40 -9.00
C TRP A 5 -19.28 0.92 -8.80
N HIS A 6 -18.66 1.42 -9.87
CA HIS A 6 -17.35 2.05 -9.78
C HIS A 6 -17.52 3.47 -9.20
N ARG A 7 -17.40 3.63 -7.88
CA ARG A 7 -17.46 4.95 -7.25
C ARG A 7 -16.27 5.80 -7.71
N LEU A 8 -16.52 6.82 -8.52
CA LEU A 8 -15.53 7.83 -8.87
C LEU A 8 -15.17 8.64 -7.62
N SER A 9 -14.03 8.32 -7.02
CA SER A 9 -13.45 9.17 -5.97
C SER A 9 -13.02 10.49 -6.59
N ARG A 10 -13.80 11.57 -6.36
CA ARG A 10 -13.45 12.94 -6.82
C ARG A 10 -12.09 13.42 -6.32
N ALA A 11 -11.67 12.87 -5.18
CA ALA A 11 -10.36 13.12 -4.59
C ALA A 11 -9.19 12.41 -5.30
N GLY A 12 -9.49 11.43 -6.15
CA GLY A 12 -8.51 10.51 -6.72
C GLY A 12 -7.76 9.70 -5.67
N ASN A 13 -6.60 9.16 -6.05
CA ASN A 13 -5.72 8.45 -5.14
C ASN A 13 -4.85 9.45 -4.35
N ARG A 14 -5.14 9.61 -3.05
CA ARG A 14 -4.43 10.55 -2.16
C ARG A 14 -2.94 10.28 -2.04
N ARG A 15 -2.52 9.00 -2.05
CA ARG A 15 -1.10 8.63 -1.95
C ARG A 15 -0.32 9.09 -3.18
N ILE A 16 -0.88 8.83 -4.38
CA ILE A 16 -0.29 9.28 -5.65
C ILE A 16 -0.24 10.79 -5.71
N ASN A 17 -1.33 11.47 -5.35
CA ASN A 17 -1.39 12.93 -5.35
C ASN A 17 -0.35 13.56 -4.41
N ARG A 18 -0.14 12.97 -3.23
CA ARG A 18 0.91 13.40 -2.29
C ARG A 18 2.30 13.17 -2.85
N ALA A 19 2.57 12.01 -3.46
CA ALA A 19 3.86 11.71 -4.07
C ALA A 19 4.19 12.71 -5.19
N LEU A 20 3.25 12.97 -6.11
CA LEU A 20 3.41 13.96 -7.18
C LEU A 20 3.67 15.37 -6.64
N HIS A 21 3.02 15.74 -5.54
CA HIS A 21 3.27 17.03 -4.89
C HIS A 21 4.70 17.11 -4.32
N ILE A 22 5.16 16.07 -3.61
CA ILE A 22 6.52 16.03 -3.07
C ILE A 22 7.56 16.10 -4.20
N MET A 23 7.38 15.33 -5.28
CA MET A 23 8.25 15.37 -6.45
C MET A 23 8.35 16.78 -7.04
N ALA A 24 7.21 17.47 -7.21
CA ALA A 24 7.18 18.84 -7.72
C ALA A 24 7.94 19.81 -6.80
N VAL A 25 7.72 19.73 -5.48
CA VAL A 25 8.43 20.57 -4.51
C VAL A 25 9.94 20.32 -4.53
N VAL A 26 10.37 19.06 -4.61
CA VAL A 26 11.79 18.71 -4.70
C VAL A 26 12.42 19.25 -5.98
N GLN A 27 11.74 19.12 -7.13
CA GLN A 27 12.22 19.69 -8.39
C GLN A 27 12.32 21.21 -8.32
N LEU A 28 11.37 21.88 -7.66
CA LEU A 28 11.39 23.33 -7.48
C LEU A 28 12.50 23.82 -6.54
N ARG A 29 13.02 22.97 -5.64
CA ARG A 29 14.12 23.31 -4.72
C ARG A 29 15.51 23.16 -5.33
N ARG A 30 15.66 22.37 -6.40
CA ARG A 30 16.94 22.10 -7.08
C ARG A 30 16.97 22.73 -8.48
N ASP A 31 18.14 22.87 -9.10
CA ASP A 31 18.19 23.22 -10.53
C ASP A 31 17.83 22.00 -11.37
N THR A 32 16.57 21.91 -11.76
CA THR A 32 16.01 20.78 -12.51
C THR A 32 15.15 21.27 -13.66
N GLU A 33 14.90 20.38 -14.62
CA GLU A 33 13.95 20.61 -15.71
C GLU A 33 12.53 20.97 -15.23
N GLY A 34 12.13 20.51 -14.04
CA GLY A 34 10.86 20.90 -13.43
C GLY A 34 10.81 22.37 -13.04
N ARG A 35 11.91 22.89 -12.47
CA ARG A 35 12.05 24.31 -12.12
C ARG A 35 12.05 25.19 -13.37
N ARG A 36 12.79 24.79 -14.42
CA ARG A 36 12.81 25.52 -15.70
C ARG A 36 11.43 25.54 -16.34
N TYR A 37 10.73 24.39 -16.36
CA TYR A 37 9.36 24.29 -16.85
C TYR A 37 8.39 25.19 -16.06
N TYR A 38 8.47 25.19 -14.74
CA TYR A 38 7.66 26.05 -13.89
C TYR A 38 7.90 27.54 -14.15
N ARG A 39 9.16 27.96 -14.26
CA ARG A 39 9.53 29.34 -14.60
C ARG A 39 9.00 29.76 -15.97
N ARG A 40 9.11 28.89 -16.98
CA ARG A 40 8.50 29.13 -18.29
C ARG A 40 6.99 29.33 -18.18
N LYS A 41 6.30 28.51 -17.39
CA LYS A 41 4.84 28.67 -17.18
C LYS A 41 4.47 29.97 -16.48
N LEU A 42 5.30 30.46 -15.56
CA LEU A 42 5.13 31.79 -14.99
C LEU A 42 5.36 32.90 -16.03
N ALA A 43 6.38 32.75 -16.88
CA ALA A 43 6.65 33.69 -17.97
C ALA A 43 5.52 33.72 -19.02
N ASP A 44 4.84 32.59 -19.23
CA ASP A 44 3.63 32.50 -20.05
C ASP A 44 2.40 33.21 -19.42
N GLY A 45 2.56 33.89 -18.28
CA GLY A 45 1.50 34.62 -17.58
C GLY A 45 0.62 33.78 -16.66
N LYS A 46 0.98 32.51 -16.40
CA LYS A 46 0.18 31.66 -15.50
C LYS A 46 0.41 32.02 -14.04
N THR A 47 -0.64 31.89 -13.24
CA THR A 47 -0.51 32.02 -11.79
C THR A 47 0.40 30.92 -11.21
N PRO A 48 1.03 31.14 -10.04
CA PRO A 48 1.84 30.13 -9.38
C PRO A 48 1.11 28.79 -9.16
N MET A 49 -0.19 28.83 -8.84
CA MET A 49 -0.99 27.62 -8.66
C MET A 49 -1.21 26.86 -9.97
N GLU A 50 -1.46 27.57 -11.08
CA GLU A 50 -1.60 26.96 -12.39
C GLU A 50 -0.28 26.39 -12.91
N ALA A 51 0.83 27.11 -12.71
CA ALA A 51 2.17 26.62 -13.04
C ALA A 51 2.52 25.37 -12.23
N MET A 52 2.20 25.35 -10.93
CA MET A 52 2.37 24.18 -10.07
C MET A 52 1.47 23.01 -10.51
N ARG A 53 0.22 23.28 -10.90
CA ARG A 53 -0.70 22.27 -11.42
C ARG A 53 -0.17 21.67 -12.74
N ALA A 54 0.32 22.51 -13.66
CA ALA A 54 0.92 22.08 -14.91
C ALA A 54 2.16 21.21 -14.67
N LEU A 55 3.04 21.60 -13.73
CA LEU A 55 4.20 20.80 -13.35
C LEU A 55 3.78 19.41 -12.82
N LYS A 56 2.83 19.35 -11.88
CA LYS A 56 2.34 18.08 -11.34
C LYS A 56 1.71 17.19 -12.43
N ARG A 57 1.00 17.77 -13.39
CA ARG A 57 0.42 17.03 -14.53
C ARG A 57 1.52 16.43 -15.41
N ARG A 58 2.52 17.22 -15.80
CA ARG A 58 3.69 16.72 -16.54
C ARG A 58 4.39 15.57 -15.82
N LEU A 59 4.54 15.65 -14.50
CA LEU A 59 5.14 14.56 -13.72
C LEU A 59 4.28 13.30 -13.73
N SER A 60 2.96 13.45 -13.66
CA SER A 60 2.05 12.32 -13.79
C SER A 60 2.22 11.61 -15.15
N ASP A 61 2.33 12.36 -16.23
CA ASP A 61 2.47 11.81 -17.58
C ASP A 61 3.80 11.05 -17.72
N ILE A 62 4.91 11.64 -17.24
CA ILE A 62 6.23 10.98 -17.23
C ILE A 62 6.22 9.69 -16.42
N VAL A 63 5.62 9.71 -15.22
CA VAL A 63 5.54 8.52 -14.36
C VAL A 63 4.72 7.42 -15.04
N TYR A 64 3.58 7.80 -15.65
CA TYR A 64 2.74 6.86 -16.37
C TYR A 64 3.48 6.23 -17.56
N GLU A 65 4.14 7.03 -18.40
CA GLU A 65 4.95 6.54 -19.52
C GLU A 65 6.03 5.57 -19.05
N ARG A 66 6.71 5.88 -17.94
CA ARG A 66 7.73 5.00 -17.36
C ARG A 66 7.13 3.67 -16.89
N MET A 67 6.02 3.71 -16.16
CA MET A 67 5.31 2.50 -15.69
C MET A 67 4.85 1.62 -16.86
N VAL A 68 4.33 2.23 -17.93
CA VAL A 68 3.91 1.49 -19.13
C VAL A 68 5.12 0.86 -19.83
N ALA A 69 6.23 1.59 -19.96
CA ALA A 69 7.45 1.06 -20.54
C ALA A 69 8.03 -0.12 -19.72
N ASP A 70 8.02 0.00 -18.39
CA ASP A 70 8.47 -1.08 -17.51
C ASP A 70 7.54 -2.30 -17.59
N ALA A 71 6.22 -2.09 -17.64
CA ALA A 71 5.26 -3.17 -17.84
C ALA A 71 5.43 -3.88 -19.19
N LYS A 72 5.78 -3.15 -20.26
CA LYS A 72 6.11 -3.74 -21.56
C LYS A 72 7.38 -4.59 -21.47
N ARG A 73 8.44 -4.09 -20.84
CA ARG A 73 9.70 -4.85 -20.65
C ARG A 73 9.49 -6.16 -19.90
N ILE A 74 8.66 -6.16 -18.86
CA ILE A 74 8.30 -7.38 -18.11
C ILE A 74 7.61 -8.39 -19.03
N LYS A 75 6.76 -7.94 -19.95
CA LYS A 75 6.08 -8.80 -20.93
C LYS A 75 6.98 -9.32 -22.05
N THR A 76 8.06 -8.61 -22.39
CA THR A 76 8.94 -8.92 -23.53
C THR A 76 10.26 -9.59 -23.13
N GLY A 77 10.47 -9.92 -21.86
CA GLY A 77 11.61 -10.74 -21.44
C GLY A 77 11.43 -12.21 -21.86
N PRO A 78 12.51 -12.92 -22.26
CA PRO A 78 12.45 -14.34 -22.66
C PRO A 78 12.28 -15.31 -21.46
N GLY A 79 12.11 -14.81 -20.24
CA GLY A 79 11.99 -15.62 -19.04
C GLY A 79 10.53 -15.85 -18.66
N GLY A 80 9.95 -16.96 -19.16
CA GLY A 80 8.75 -17.53 -18.58
C GLY A 80 8.88 -17.70 -17.07
N HIS A 81 7.79 -17.37 -16.36
CA HIS A 81 7.40 -17.85 -15.03
C HIS A 81 8.38 -18.80 -14.31
N VAL A 82 8.86 -18.38 -13.14
CA VAL A 82 9.48 -19.29 -12.16
C VAL A 82 8.81 -19.05 -10.80
N GLY A 83 7.93 -19.98 -10.42
CA GLY A 83 7.63 -20.28 -9.00
C GLY A 83 6.62 -19.39 -8.28
N ALA A 84 5.34 -19.49 -8.63
CA ALA A 84 4.25 -19.31 -7.66
C ALA A 84 3.46 -20.62 -7.52
N THR A 85 4.12 -21.69 -7.10
CA THR A 85 3.45 -22.83 -6.47
C THR A 85 3.20 -22.49 -5.01
N LEU A 86 2.04 -21.90 -4.71
CA LEU A 86 1.51 -21.83 -3.33
C LEU A 86 0.92 -23.20 -2.93
N GLN A 87 1.77 -24.23 -2.88
CA GLN A 87 1.52 -25.45 -2.13
C GLN A 87 2.84 -25.86 -1.48
N SER A 88 3.27 -25.10 -0.47
CA SER A 88 4.27 -25.59 0.49
C SER A 88 3.51 -26.34 1.58
N SER A 89 3.29 -27.63 1.34
CA SER A 89 2.86 -28.57 2.37
C SER A 89 4.09 -28.93 3.21
N ALA A 90 4.34 -28.18 4.29
CA ALA A 90 5.24 -28.63 5.34
C ALA A 90 4.45 -29.57 6.26
N ALA A 91 4.37 -30.84 5.86
CA ALA A 91 4.03 -31.90 6.80
C ALA A 91 5.32 -32.25 7.56
N ASP A 92 5.50 -31.67 8.74
CA ASP A 92 6.52 -32.17 9.67
C ASP A 92 6.08 -33.56 10.18
N PRO A 93 6.96 -34.58 10.18
CA PRO A 93 6.65 -35.86 10.81
C PRO A 93 6.54 -35.70 12.32
N LYS A 94 5.48 -36.29 12.91
CA LYS A 94 5.24 -36.35 14.36
C LYS A 94 6.43 -36.99 15.09
N PRO A 95 7.07 -36.31 16.06
CA PRO A 95 7.94 -37.01 17.00
C PRO A 95 7.11 -37.84 17.97
N LYS A 96 7.53 -39.09 18.17
CA LYS A 96 6.92 -40.10 19.03
C LYS A 96 7.74 -40.20 20.33
N VAL A 97 7.06 -39.96 21.46
CA VAL A 97 7.42 -40.39 22.84
C VAL A 97 8.68 -39.69 23.41
N ASP A 98 8.73 -39.23 24.67
CA ASP A 98 8.40 -39.97 25.89
C ASP A 98 7.82 -39.09 27.02
N SER A 99 7.13 -39.78 27.92
CA SER A 99 6.46 -39.32 29.13
C SER A 99 7.38 -38.54 30.08
N SER A 100 6.86 -37.47 30.68
CA SER A 100 7.41 -36.91 31.93
C SER A 100 6.27 -36.30 32.75
N GLU A 101 6.31 -36.62 34.04
CA GLU A 101 5.22 -36.68 35.01
C GLU A 101 4.79 -35.29 35.51
N ASN A 102 3.47 -35.05 35.50
CA ASN A 102 2.87 -33.91 36.20
C ASN A 102 2.65 -34.28 37.67
N SER A 103 3.36 -33.64 38.58
CA SER A 103 2.99 -33.62 40.00
C SER A 103 1.88 -32.57 40.23
N LEU A 104 0.71 -33.05 40.67
CA LEU A 104 -0.48 -32.29 41.03
C LEU A 104 -0.33 -31.58 42.39
N PRO A 105 -1.03 -30.45 42.62
CA PRO A 105 -1.62 -30.15 43.92
C PRO A 105 -3.14 -30.39 43.90
N GLY A 106 -3.64 -30.90 45.03
CA GLY A 106 -4.95 -31.55 45.22
C GLY A 106 -6.20 -30.66 45.18
N PRO A 107 -7.38 -31.27 45.40
CA PRO A 107 -8.68 -30.73 45.03
C PRO A 107 -9.19 -29.71 46.05
N ALA A 108 -9.84 -28.66 45.57
CA ALA A 108 -10.65 -27.77 46.39
C ALA A 108 -12.09 -27.76 45.84
N GLU A 109 -13.00 -27.88 46.79
CA GLU A 109 -14.42 -28.23 46.71
C GLU A 109 -15.32 -27.28 45.93
N ASP A 110 -16.45 -27.86 45.52
CA ASP A 110 -17.56 -27.30 44.77
C ASP A 110 -18.47 -26.46 45.70
N HIS A 111 -18.70 -25.19 45.39
CA HIS A 111 -19.74 -24.39 46.04
C HIS A 111 -20.55 -23.56 45.04
N LEU A 112 -21.79 -23.99 44.86
CA LEU A 112 -22.88 -23.30 44.16
C LEU A 112 -23.29 -21.99 44.88
N ARG A 113 -23.60 -20.94 44.10
CA ARG A 113 -24.88 -20.16 44.09
C ARG A 113 -24.74 -18.61 43.98
N THR A 114 -25.52 -18.06 43.04
CA THR A 114 -25.93 -16.66 42.69
C THR A 114 -26.68 -15.93 43.84
N PRO A 115 -27.03 -14.60 43.83
CA PRO A 115 -27.05 -13.58 42.76
C PRO A 115 -26.63 -12.11 43.12
N LEU A 116 -26.66 -11.28 42.07
CA LEU A 116 -26.67 -9.81 41.88
C LEU A 116 -27.07 -8.86 43.06
N PRO A 117 -26.50 -7.63 43.09
CA PRO A 117 -27.30 -6.44 43.45
C PRO A 117 -27.14 -5.26 42.46
N THR A 118 -28.27 -4.58 42.27
CA THR A 118 -28.49 -3.25 41.66
C THR A 118 -27.84 -2.14 42.50
N ALA A 119 -27.34 -1.08 41.86
CA ALA A 119 -27.07 0.19 42.53
C ALA A 119 -27.60 1.36 41.69
N SER A 120 -28.40 2.20 42.35
CA SER A 120 -28.88 3.52 41.95
C SER A 120 -27.78 4.58 41.97
#